data_AF-S7Y6Z0-F1
#
_entry.id   AF-S7Y6Z0-F1
#
_cell.length_a   1.000
_cell.length_b   1.000
_cell.length_c   1.000
_cell.angle_alpha   90.00
_cell.angle_beta   90.00
_cell.angle_gamma   90.00
#
_symmetry.space_group_name_H-M   'P 1'
#
loop_
_entity.id
_entity.type
_entity.pdbx_description
1 polymer ?
#
loop_
_entity_poly.entity_id
_entity_poly.type
_entity_poly.pdbx_seq_one_letter_code
_entity_poly.pdbx_strand_id
1 'polypeptide(L)'
;MPNDFYSAVEQRQVHIKTTQKGMIENGASDLSLGSNFMTLTKQIQPKSTVIYHSIIGNATSSNSIEQSTDVIVPYRSSHLNGASSEMVIHGGHSIQETPEAVLEIRRILRLHIKDIK
;
A
#
# COMPACT_ATOMS: atom_id res chain seq x y z
N MET A 1 -1.07 4.47 22.73
CA MET A 1 -2.04 3.36 22.84
C MET A 1 -1.77 2.61 24.13
N PRO A 2 -2.78 2.26 24.94
CA PRO A 2 -2.59 1.58 26.22
C PRO A 2 -2.03 0.16 26.01
N ASN A 3 -1.10 -0.27 26.87
CA ASN A 3 -0.49 -1.61 26.82
C ASN A 3 -1.53 -2.75 26.90
N ASP A 4 -2.66 -2.48 27.56
CA ASP A 4 -3.74 -3.44 27.78
C ASP A 4 -4.42 -3.89 26.47
N PHE A 5 -4.30 -3.09 25.40
CA PHE A 5 -4.86 -3.45 24.09
C PHE A 5 -4.13 -4.66 23.50
N TYR A 6 -2.80 -4.69 23.55
CA TYR A 6 -2.01 -5.81 23.02
C TYR A 6 -2.29 -7.09 23.81
N SER A 7 -2.33 -6.99 25.13
CA SER A 7 -2.62 -8.13 26.01
C SER A 7 -4.04 -8.68 25.79
N ALA A 8 -5.04 -7.83 25.56
CA ALA A 8 -6.42 -8.27 25.31
C ALA A 8 -6.61 -8.97 23.96
N VAL A 9 -5.80 -8.61 22.95
CA VAL A 9 -5.77 -9.30 21.65
C VAL A 9 -5.07 -10.65 21.78
N GLU A 10 -4.01 -10.72 22.59
CA GLU A 10 -3.15 -11.90 22.73
C GLU A 10 -3.73 -12.96 23.70
N GLN A 11 -4.35 -12.54 24.81
CA GLN A 11 -4.80 -13.43 25.89
C GLN A 11 -6.04 -14.28 25.58
N ARG A 12 -6.64 -14.15 24.39
CA ARG A 12 -7.72 -15.05 23.93
C ARG A 12 -7.21 -16.27 23.15
N GLN A 13 -5.90 -16.48 23.04
CA GLN A 13 -5.34 -17.68 22.41
C GLN A 13 -4.88 -18.68 23.48
N VAL A 14 -5.77 -19.63 23.78
CA VAL A 14 -5.54 -20.74 24.70
C VAL A 14 -4.40 -21.61 24.18
N HIS A 15 -3.33 -21.74 24.98
CA HIS A 15 -2.27 -22.76 24.98
C HIS A 15 -2.31 -23.80 23.83
N ILE A 16 -1.57 -23.53 22.74
CA ILE A 16 -1.15 -24.55 21.78
C ILE A 16 0.39 -24.63 21.79
N LYS A 17 0.90 -25.84 22.04
CA LYS A 17 2.33 -26.19 22.08
C LYS A 17 3.03 -25.84 20.76
N THR A 18 4.33 -25.54 20.87
CA THR A 18 5.35 -25.32 19.82
C THR A 18 5.03 -25.96 18.46
N THR A 19 4.30 -25.24 17.61
CA THR A 19 3.96 -25.65 16.24
C THR A 19 3.90 -24.38 15.39
N GLN A 20 4.79 -24.27 14.39
CA GLN A 20 4.88 -23.25 13.33
C GLN A 20 4.25 -21.87 13.59
N LYS A 21 5.08 -20.83 13.64
CA LYS A 21 4.71 -19.40 13.52
C LYS A 21 3.85 -19.19 12.26
N GLY A 22 2.54 -19.37 12.38
CA GLY A 22 1.62 -19.30 11.27
C GLY A 22 0.19 -19.51 11.77
N MET A 23 -0.65 -18.49 11.59
CA MET A 23 -1.89 -18.58 10.80
C MET A 23 -2.99 -17.61 11.24
N ILE A 24 -2.79 -16.76 12.26
CA ILE A 24 -3.74 -15.67 12.52
C ILE A 24 -2.97 -14.37 12.77
N GLU A 25 -2.63 -13.69 11.69
CA GLU A 25 -2.23 -12.29 11.70
C GLU A 25 -3.48 -11.46 11.38
N ASN A 26 -3.66 -10.33 12.05
CA ASN A 26 -4.73 -9.39 11.69
C ASN A 26 -4.22 -8.41 10.62
N GLY A 27 -5.13 -7.65 10.01
CA GLY A 27 -4.77 -6.76 8.91
C GLY A 27 -3.65 -5.76 9.24
N ALA A 28 -3.58 -5.26 10.48
CA ALA A 28 -2.49 -4.36 10.88
C ALA A 28 -1.16 -5.10 11.01
N SER A 29 -1.16 -6.33 11.52
CA SER A 29 0.04 -7.17 11.59
C SER A 29 0.58 -7.54 10.21
N ASP A 30 -0.29 -7.81 9.23
CA ASP A 30 0.12 -8.18 7.88
C ASP A 30 0.85 -7.05 7.14
N LEU A 31 0.58 -5.79 7.48
CA LEU A 31 1.28 -4.61 6.94
C LEU A 31 2.74 -4.48 7.41
N SER A 32 3.15 -5.25 8.44
CA SER A 32 4.55 -5.27 8.87
C SER A 32 5.44 -5.88 7.78
N LEU A 33 6.56 -5.21 7.47
CA LEU A 33 7.53 -5.67 6.47
C LEU A 33 8.05 -7.10 6.72
N GLY A 34 8.07 -7.53 7.98
CA GLY A 34 8.53 -8.86 8.39
C GLY A 34 7.40 -9.88 8.61
N SER A 35 6.15 -9.55 8.28
CA SER A 35 5.04 -10.50 8.40
C SER A 35 5.23 -11.67 7.43
N ASN A 36 4.66 -12.84 7.77
CA ASN A 36 4.68 -13.99 6.87
C ASN A 36 3.95 -13.66 5.56
N PHE A 37 2.82 -12.94 5.64
CA PHE A 37 2.07 -12.47 4.48
C PHE A 37 2.95 -11.64 3.55
N MET A 38 3.57 -10.57 4.05
CA MET A 38 4.40 -9.68 3.23
C MET A 38 5.62 -10.42 2.68
N THR A 39 6.26 -11.29 3.47
CA THR A 39 7.41 -12.08 3.01
C THR A 39 7.06 -12.98 1.83
N LEU A 40 5.88 -13.59 1.84
CA LEU A 40 5.39 -14.48 0.78
C LEU A 40 4.87 -13.71 -0.45
N THR A 41 4.29 -12.52 -0.26
CA THR A 41 3.59 -11.79 -1.34
C THR A 41 4.37 -10.64 -1.94
N LYS A 42 5.48 -10.18 -1.33
CA LYS A 42 6.26 -9.00 -1.79
C LYS A 42 6.77 -9.04 -3.24
N GLN A 43 6.80 -10.22 -3.88
CA GLN A 43 7.22 -10.37 -5.28
C GLN A 43 6.05 -10.54 -6.25
N ILE A 44 4.81 -10.58 -5.76
CA ILE A 44 3.62 -10.65 -6.60
C ILE A 44 3.46 -9.30 -7.32
N GLN A 45 3.38 -9.35 -8.64
CA GLN A 45 3.17 -8.19 -9.50
C GLN A 45 1.82 -8.32 -10.23
N PRO A 46 1.21 -7.20 -10.66
CA PRO A 46 0.07 -7.25 -11.56
C PRO A 46 0.36 -8.10 -12.80
N LYS A 47 -0.64 -8.86 -13.26
CA LYS A 47 -0.50 -9.66 -14.48
C LYS A 47 -0.22 -8.74 -15.67
N SER A 48 0.70 -9.12 -16.54
CA SER A 48 1.13 -8.31 -17.70
C SER A 48 0.02 -7.91 -18.67
N THR A 49 -1.12 -8.60 -18.66
CA THR A 49 -2.30 -8.28 -19.48
C THR A 49 -3.20 -7.21 -18.87
N VAL A 50 -2.95 -6.79 -17.63
CA VAL A 50 -3.73 -5.77 -16.92
C VAL A 50 -2.91 -4.48 -16.90
N ILE A 51 -3.43 -3.45 -17.56
CA ILE A 51 -2.84 -2.12 -17.52
C ILE A 51 -3.21 -1.49 -16.18
N TYR A 52 -2.22 -0.92 -15.50
CA TYR A 52 -2.43 -0.20 -14.24
C TYR A 52 -1.64 1.10 -14.22
N HIS A 53 -2.09 2.03 -13.39
CA HIS A 53 -1.49 3.35 -13.18
C HIS A 53 -1.37 3.61 -11.68
N SER A 54 -0.32 4.30 -11.27
CA SER A 54 -0.05 4.62 -9.86
C SER A 54 -0.24 6.12 -9.61
N ILE A 55 -0.96 6.46 -8.54
CA ILE A 55 -1.07 7.83 -8.02
C ILE A 55 -0.64 7.78 -6.56
N ILE A 56 0.45 8.45 -6.22
CA ILE A 56 1.12 8.32 -4.91
C ILE A 56 1.20 9.68 -4.23
N GLY A 57 0.83 9.72 -2.95
CA GLY A 57 0.99 10.90 -2.10
C GLY A 57 2.44 11.10 -1.65
N ASN A 58 2.87 12.36 -1.60
CA ASN A 58 4.12 12.77 -0.99
C ASN A 58 3.89 13.96 -0.06
N ALA A 59 3.92 13.73 1.25
CA ALA A 59 3.80 14.75 2.28
C ALA A 59 5.14 15.37 2.69
N THR A 60 6.25 14.90 2.11
CA THR A 60 7.59 15.43 2.43
C THR A 60 7.87 16.69 1.61
N SER A 61 8.67 17.58 2.20
CA SER A 61 9.26 18.73 1.49
C SER A 61 10.56 18.36 0.76
N SER A 62 10.90 17.06 0.72
CA SER A 62 12.14 16.58 0.10
C SER A 62 12.02 16.57 -1.41
N ASN A 63 13.12 16.95 -2.08
CA ASN A 63 13.24 16.83 -3.53
C ASN A 63 13.52 15.39 -3.99
N SER A 64 13.80 14.47 -3.06
CA SER A 64 14.08 13.07 -3.36
C SER A 64 12.82 12.22 -3.17
N ILE A 65 12.23 11.81 -4.30
CA ILE A 65 11.07 10.90 -4.34
C ILE A 65 11.34 9.58 -3.60
N GLU A 66 12.57 9.08 -3.67
CA GLU A 66 13.01 7.85 -3.02
C GLU A 66 12.94 7.89 -1.48
N GLN A 67 12.91 9.09 -0.92
CA GLN A 67 12.81 9.32 0.53
C GLN A 67 11.44 9.86 0.91
N SER A 68 10.51 9.95 -0.04
CA SER A 68 9.18 10.49 0.18
C SER A 68 8.23 9.46 0.82
N THR A 69 7.19 9.99 1.44
CA THR A 69 6.11 9.23 2.08
C THR A 69 4.85 10.06 2.13
N ASP A 70 3.69 9.42 2.14
CA ASP A 70 2.38 10.04 2.38
C ASP A 70 2.03 10.15 3.88
N VAL A 71 3.04 10.04 4.76
CA VAL A 71 3.01 9.91 6.23
C VAL A 71 2.68 8.52 6.80
N ILE A 72 2.19 7.58 5.99
CA ILE A 72 1.86 6.21 6.42
C ILE A 72 2.70 5.18 5.66
N VAL A 73 2.81 5.35 4.35
CA VAL A 73 3.45 4.47 3.40
C VAL A 73 4.63 5.20 2.74
N PRO A 74 5.86 4.65 2.81
CA PRO A 74 6.99 5.16 2.05
C PRO A 74 6.82 4.92 0.54
N TYR A 75 7.30 5.83 -0.30
CA TYR A 75 7.23 5.71 -1.76
C TYR A 75 7.74 4.35 -2.28
N ARG A 76 8.86 3.86 -1.73
CA ARG A 76 9.44 2.56 -2.10
C ARG A 76 8.51 1.37 -1.84
N SER A 77 7.58 1.51 -0.90
CA SER A 77 6.58 0.48 -0.60
C SER A 77 5.35 0.58 -1.49
N SER A 78 5.00 1.78 -1.98
CA SER A 78 3.88 2.00 -2.88
C SER A 78 4.24 1.83 -4.36
N HIS A 79 5.52 2.02 -4.71
CA HIS A 79 6.01 1.94 -6.07
C HIS A 79 5.98 0.51 -6.61
N LEU A 80 5.44 0.34 -7.82
CA LEU A 80 5.40 -0.93 -8.54
C LEU A 80 5.96 -0.73 -9.95
N ASN A 81 6.93 -1.56 -10.32
CA ASN A 81 7.54 -1.53 -11.64
C ASN A 81 6.55 -2.01 -12.72
N GLY A 82 6.49 -1.28 -13.84
CA GLY A 82 5.66 -1.65 -14.99
C GLY A 82 4.28 -0.98 -15.02
N ALA A 83 4.03 0.01 -14.16
CA ALA A 83 2.88 0.89 -14.30
C ALA A 83 2.93 1.63 -15.65
N SER A 84 1.79 1.78 -16.32
CA SER A 84 1.71 2.54 -17.58
C SER A 84 1.92 4.04 -17.36
N SER A 85 1.57 4.55 -16.17
CA SER A 85 2.02 5.85 -15.68
C SER A 85 2.08 5.86 -14.16
N GLU A 86 2.93 6.71 -13.61
CA GLU A 86 3.01 6.99 -12.18
C GLU A 86 3.02 8.50 -11.98
N MET A 87 2.14 9.00 -11.11
CA MET A 87 2.06 10.40 -10.75
C MET A 87 2.21 10.56 -9.24
N VAL A 88 3.23 11.32 -8.82
CA VAL A 88 3.43 11.67 -7.41
C VAL A 88 2.90 13.06 -7.17
N ILE A 89 1.99 13.19 -6.21
CA ILE A 89 1.28 14.43 -5.88
C ILE A 89 1.62 14.83 -4.45
N HIS A 90 1.81 16.13 -4.22
CA HIS A 90 2.01 16.61 -2.87
C HIS A 90 0.76 16.40 -2.00
N GLY A 91 0.89 15.67 -0.90
CA GLY A 91 -0.20 15.37 0.02
C GLY A 91 0.01 14.07 0.80
N GLY A 92 -0.84 13.85 1.81
CA GLY A 92 -0.77 12.69 2.70
C GLY A 92 -1.53 11.47 2.18
N HIS A 93 -1.80 10.53 3.09
CA HIS A 93 -2.38 9.21 2.79
C HIS A 93 -3.77 9.24 2.11
N SER A 94 -4.55 10.32 2.30
CA SER A 94 -5.84 10.52 1.63
C SER A 94 -5.71 11.28 0.29
N ILE A 95 -4.64 11.05 -0.46
CA ILE A 95 -4.33 11.82 -1.68
C ILE A 95 -5.46 11.77 -2.73
N GLN A 96 -6.24 10.68 -2.76
CA GLN A 96 -7.35 10.49 -3.69
C GLN A 96 -8.47 11.53 -3.57
N GLU A 97 -8.56 12.22 -2.44
CA GLU A 97 -9.57 13.26 -2.19
C GLU A 97 -9.16 14.63 -2.78
N THR A 98 -7.90 14.78 -3.20
CA THR A 98 -7.39 16.03 -3.76
C THR A 98 -7.90 16.28 -5.19
N PRO A 99 -8.13 17.55 -5.58
CA PRO A 99 -8.51 17.88 -6.95
C PRO A 99 -7.53 17.34 -7.99
N GLU A 100 -6.23 17.38 -7.71
CA GLU A 100 -5.16 16.90 -8.58
C GLU A 100 -5.29 15.40 -8.84
N ALA A 101 -5.50 14.60 -7.79
CA ALA A 101 -5.71 13.16 -7.93
C ALA A 101 -7.01 12.84 -8.68
N VAL A 102 -8.10 13.56 -8.38
CA VAL A 102 -9.39 13.39 -9.07
C VAL A 102 -9.26 13.70 -10.56
N LEU A 103 -8.52 14.75 -10.92
CA LEU A 103 -8.26 15.10 -12.32
C LEU A 103 -7.41 14.04 -13.03
N GLU A 104 -6.42 13.45 -12.34
CA GLU A 104 -5.60 12.38 -12.91
C GLU A 104 -6.40 11.10 -13.12
N ILE A 105 -7.22 10.69 -12.14
CA ILE A 105 -8.17 9.58 -12.29
C ILE A 105 -9.08 9.82 -13.50
N ARG A 106 -9.66 11.03 -13.59
CA ARG A 106 -10.53 11.44 -14.69
C ARG A 106 -9.80 11.43 -16.05
N ARG A 107 -8.50 11.73 -16.10
CA ARG A 107 -7.65 11.63 -17.31
C ARG A 107 -7.42 10.16 -17.70
N ILE A 108 -7.06 9.31 -16.75
CA ILE A 108 -6.85 7.86 -16.95
C ILE A 108 -8.13 7.19 -17.45
N LEU A 109 -9.28 7.46 -16.84
CA LEU A 109 -10.56 6.90 -17.29
C LEU A 109 -10.89 7.30 -18.73
N ARG A 110 -10.62 8.55 -19.13
CA ARG A 110 -10.79 9.00 -20.52
C ARG A 110 -9.82 8.38 -21.50
N LEU A 111 -8.60 8.08 -21.06
CA LEU A 111 -7.61 7.36 -21.87
C LEU A 111 -8.18 5.98 -22.23
N HIS A 112 -8.58 5.19 -21.23
CA HIS A 112 -9.07 3.82 -21.44
C HIS A 112 -10.41 3.74 -22.15
N ILE A 113 -11.31 4.73 -22.01
CA ILE A 113 -12.55 4.76 -22.80
C ILE A 113 -12.28 4.78 -24.31
N LYS A 114 -11.19 5.42 -24.77
CA LYS A 114 -10.84 5.45 -26.20
C LYS A 114 -10.32 4.11 -26.72
N ASP A 115 -9.84 3.26 -25.82
CA ASP A 115 -9.27 1.96 -26.13
C ASP A 115 -10.32 0.84 -26.12
N ILE A 116 -11.53 1.12 -25.60
CA ILE A 116 -12.69 0.23 -25.72
C ILE A 116 -13.20 0.30 -27.16
N LYS A 117 -12.93 -0.76 -27.92
CA LYS A 117 -13.48 -1.00 -29.27
C LYS A 117 -14.82 -1.70 -29.21
#